data_AF-A0A150G5Q8-F1
#
_entry.id   AF-A0A150G5Q8-F1
#
_cell.length_a   1.000
_cell.length_b   1.000
_cell.length_c   1.000
_cell.angle_alpha   90.00
_cell.angle_beta   90.00
_cell.angle_gamma   90.00
#
_symmetry.space_group_name_H-M   'P 1'
#
loop_
_entity.id
_entity.type
_entity.pdbx_description
1 polymer ?
#
loop_
_entity_poly.entity_id
_entity_poly.type
_entity_poly.pdbx_seq_one_letter_code
_entity_poly.pdbx_strand_id
1 'polypeptide(L)' 'MPLNAGRYYDKMISGLQGLATEAGREPPLLVALSYEAQVVPAVPVDEHDQRIDVLVTAGGVTACSQRGRAALEGT' A
#
# COMPACT_ATOMS: atom_id res chain seq x y z
N MET A 1 19.08 18.67 -8.65
CA MET A 1 17.83 18.31 -7.94
C MET A 1 18.09 17.06 -7.11
N PRO A 2 18.00 17.08 -5.78
CA PRO A 2 18.19 15.86 -5.01
C PRO A 2 16.97 14.94 -5.18
N LEU A 3 17.23 13.70 -5.57
CA LEU A 3 16.24 12.62 -5.60
C LEU A 3 16.02 12.17 -4.15
N ASN A 4 14.98 12.67 -3.49
CA ASN A 4 14.56 12.14 -2.20
C ASN A 4 14.01 10.73 -2.44
N ALA A 5 14.78 9.71 -2.05
CA ALA A 5 14.42 8.30 -2.17
C ALA A 5 13.05 7.96 -1.53
N GLY A 6 12.57 8.78 -0.59
CA GLY A 6 11.29 8.59 0.09
C GLY A 6 10.04 8.65 -0.79
N ARG A 7 10.07 9.35 -1.94
CA ARG A 7 8.86 9.56 -2.77
C ARG A 7 8.74 8.63 -3.98
N TYR A 8 9.62 7.63 -4.09
CA TYR A 8 9.65 6.75 -5.25
C TYR A 8 8.38 5.90 -5.31
N TYR A 9 8.00 5.29 -4.18
CA TYR A 9 6.81 4.47 -4.10
C TYR A 9 5.54 5.29 -4.30
N ASP A 10 5.43 6.49 -3.73
CA ASP A 10 4.25 7.34 -3.91
C ASP A 10 3.99 7.68 -5.38
N LYS A 11 5.04 8.06 -6.10
CA LYS A 11 4.95 8.37 -7.55
C LYS A 11 4.57 7.14 -8.36
N MET A 12 5.19 6.01 -8.07
CA MET A 12 4.89 4.75 -8.75
C MET A 12 3.43 4.34 -8.52
N ILE A 13 2.97 4.37 -7.27
CA ILE A 13 1.60 4.02 -6.87
C ILE A 13 0.59 4.93 -7.57
N SER A 14 0.81 6.25 -7.49
CA SER A 14 -0.06 7.23 -8.14
C SER A 14 -0.12 7.03 -9.65
N GLY A 15 1.02 6.73 -10.30
CA GLY A 15 1.07 6.41 -11.72
C GLY A 15 0.27 5.15 -12.08
N LEU A 16 0.40 4.08 -11.30
CA LEU A 16 -0.35 2.84 -11.51
C LEU A 16 -1.86 3.03 -11.34
N GLN A 17 -2.27 3.85 -10.36
CA GLN A 17 -3.68 4.20 -10.16
C GLN A 17 -4.23 5.03 -11.33
N GLY A 18 -3.44 5.98 -11.85
CA GLY A 18 -3.79 6.76 -13.03
C GLY A 18 -4.00 5.87 -14.26
N LEU A 19 -3.05 4.97 -14.54
CA LEU A 19 -3.15 4.03 -15.66
C LEU A 19 -4.36 3.09 -15.54
N ALA A 20 -4.66 2.60 -14.34
CA ALA A 20 -5.85 1.78 -14.11
C ALA A 20 -7.14 2.57 -14.40
N THR A 21 -7.20 3.81 -13.93
CA THR A 21 -8.34 4.72 -14.17
C THR A 21 -8.53 5.00 -15.65
N GLU A 22 -7.46 5.34 -16.38
CA GLU A 22 -7.48 5.57 -17.83
C GLU A 22 -7.93 4.33 -18.61
N ALA A 23 -7.56 3.14 -18.13
CA ALA A 23 -7.96 1.87 -18.73
C ALA A 23 -9.35 1.38 -18.30
N GLY A 24 -10.08 2.11 -17.44
CA GLY A 24 -11.37 1.68 -16.89
C GLY A 24 -11.29 0.43 -16.02
N ARG A 25 -10.15 0.18 -15.38
CA ARG A 25 -9.90 -0.97 -14.51
C ARG A 25 -9.84 -0.53 -13.05
N GLU A 26 -10.12 -1.45 -12.13
CA GLU A 26 -9.81 -1.20 -10.73
C GLU A 26 -8.30 -1.05 -10.53
N PRO A 27 -7.86 -0.12 -9.66
CA PRO A 27 -6.46 0.01 -9.31
C PRO A 27 -5.95 -1.29 -8.67
N PRO A 28 -4.63 -1.58 -8.74
CA PRO A 28 -4.07 -2.75 -8.10
C PRO A 28 -4.26 -2.70 -6.57
N LEU A 29 -4.24 -3.87 -5.92
CA LEU A 29 -4.12 -3.98 -4.47
C LEU A 29 -2.70 -3.61 -4.04
N LEU A 30 -2.58 -2.79 -3.00
CA LEU A 30 -1.29 -2.44 -2.42
C LEU A 30 -0.98 -3.36 -1.24
N VAL A 31 -0.02 -4.26 -1.43
CA VAL A 31 0.39 -5.24 -0.42
C VAL A 31 1.81 -4.93 0.04
N ALA A 32 1.99 -4.69 1.35
CA ALA A 32 3.31 -4.54 1.96
C ALA A 32 3.79 -5.86 2.55
N LEU A 33 5.07 -6.14 2.37
CA LEU A 33 5.79 -7.22 3.06
C LEU A 33 6.70 -6.60 4.11
N SER A 34 6.62 -7.07 5.34
CA SER A 34 7.40 -6.51 6.45
C SER A 34 7.73 -7.56 7.50
N TYR A 35 8.78 -7.31 8.29
CA TYR A 35 9.03 -8.07 9.51
C TYR A 35 8.17 -7.55 10.66
N GLU A 36 7.84 -8.41 11.61
CA GLU A 36 7.10 -8.04 12.83
C GLU A 36 7.81 -6.92 13.59
N ALA A 37 9.15 -6.95 13.62
CA ALA A 37 9.97 -5.93 14.29
C ALA A 37 9.83 -4.52 13.69
N GLN A 38 9.31 -4.40 12.46
CA GLN A 38 9.08 -3.13 11.77
C GLN A 38 7.63 -2.63 11.94
N VAL A 39 6.76 -3.42 12.56
CA VAL A 39 5.38 -3.02 12.85
C VAL A 39 5.36 -2.27 14.17
N VAL A 40 5.00 -0.99 14.11
CA VAL A 40 4.89 -0.11 15.28
C VAL A 40 3.45 0.39 15.46
N PRO A 41 3.02 0.76 16.69
CA PRO A 41 1.64 1.17 16.94
C PRO A 41 1.21 2.44 16.19
N ALA A 42 2.16 3.34 15.92
CA ALA A 42 1.91 4.57 15.19
C ALA A 42 3.18 5.04 14.47
N VAL A 43 2.99 5.63 13.29
CA VAL A 43 4.01 6.37 12.56
C VAL A 43 3.47 7.78 12.28
N PRO A 44 4.33 8.80 12.18
CA PRO A 44 3.93 10.07 11.58
C PRO A 44 3.43 9.81 10.16
N VAL A 45 2.22 10.29 9.84
CA VAL A 45 1.63 10.19 8.50
C VAL A 45 1.46 11.60 7.95
N ASP A 46 1.94 11.83 6.74
CA ASP A 46 1.78 13.07 5.98
C ASP A 46 0.71 12.91 4.87
N GLU A 47 0.25 14.03 4.30
CA GLU A 47 -0.75 14.08 3.23
C GLU A 47 -0.29 13.39 1.94
N HIS A 48 1.01 13.13 1.81
CA HIS A 48 1.60 12.48 0.65
C HIS A 48 1.77 10.97 0.82
N ASP A 49 1.62 10.45 2.04
CA ASP A 49 1.82 9.03 2.33
C ASP A 49 0.70 8.18 1.73
N GLN A 50 1.09 7.14 1.00
CA GLN A 50 0.15 6.18 0.45
C GLN A 50 -0.20 5.08 1.47
N ARG A 51 -1.50 4.90 1.72
CA ARG A 51 -1.98 3.77 2.53
C ARG A 51 -1.92 2.47 1.73
N ILE A 52 -1.55 1.39 2.42
CA ILE A 52 -1.59 0.03 1.88
C ILE A 52 -2.94 -0.63 2.17
N ASP A 53 -3.29 -1.64 1.37
CA ASP A 53 -4.51 -2.43 1.55
C ASP A 53 -4.28 -3.65 2.45
N VAL A 54 -3.10 -4.29 2.34
CA VAL A 54 -2.75 -5.51 3.07
C VAL A 54 -1.31 -5.44 3.56
N LEU A 55 -1.07 -5.89 4.80
CA LEU A 55 0.25 -6.12 5.37
C LEU A 55 0.47 -7.61 5.58
N VAL A 56 1.56 -8.14 5.06
CA VAL A 56 1.99 -9.53 5.27
C VAL A 56 3.27 -9.53 6.09
N THR A 57 3.27 -10.31 7.16
CA THR A 57 4.47 -10.65 7.94
C THR A 57 4.60 -12.17 8.03
N ALA A 58 5.67 -12.67 8.65
CA ALA A 58 5.84 -14.11 8.86
C ALA A 58 4.76 -14.71 9.79
N GLY A 59 4.23 -13.90 10.71
CA GLY A 59 3.17 -14.26 11.66
C GLY A 59 1.75 -14.19 11.09
N GLY A 60 1.54 -13.63 9.89
CA GLY A 60 0.22 -13.64 9.25
C GLY A 60 -0.06 -12.47 8.30
N VAL A 61 -1.33 -12.33 7.95
CA VAL A 61 -1.83 -11.34 6.99
C VAL A 61 -2.85 -10.43 7.67
N THR A 62 -2.66 -9.12 7.54
CA THR A 62 -3.54 -8.09 8.12
C THR A 62 -4.17 -7.25 7.02
N ALA A 63 -5.49 -7.09 7.03
CA ALA A 63 -6.18 -6.15 6.17
C ALA A 63 -6.14 -4.72 6.76
N CYS A 64 -5.62 -3.78 5.99
CA CYS A 64 -5.46 -2.37 6.37
C CYS A 64 -6.53 -1.44 5.76
N SER A 65 -7.26 -1.93 4.76
CA SER A 65 -8.35 -1.20 4.09
C SER A 65 -9.57 -2.10 3.85
N GLN A 66 -10.70 -1.51 3.44
CA GLN A 66 -11.88 -2.26 3.02
C GLN A 66 -11.59 -3.15 1.79
N ARG A 67 -10.77 -2.66 0.84
CA ARG A 67 -10.35 -3.43 -0.33
C ARG A 67 -9.50 -4.63 0.08
N GLY A 68 -8.60 -4.43 1.06
CA GLY A 68 -7.82 -5.52 1.65
C GLY A 68 -8.70 -6.58 2.31
N ARG A 69 -9.72 -6.18 3.08
CA ARG A 69 -10.67 -7.12 3.69
C ARG A 69 -11.40 -7.94 2.63
N ALA A 70 -11.98 -7.28 1.63
CA ALA A 70 -12.67 -7.95 0.53
C ALA A 70 -11.76 -8.93 -0.22
N ALA A 71 -10.48 -8.58 -0.41
CA ALA A 71 -9.50 -9.46 -1.05
C ALA A 71 -9.18 -10.71 -0.22
N LEU A 72 -9.13 -10.60 1.11
CA LEU A 72 -8.86 -11.74 2.00
C LEU A 72 -10.09 -12.62 2.21
N GLU A 73 -11.29 -12.07 2.18
CA GLU A 73 -12.55 -12.82 2.30
C GLU A 73 -12.92 -13.61 1.03
N GLY A 74 -12.40 -13.18 -0.13
CA GLY A 74 -12.62 -13.84 -1.42
C GLY A 74 -11.66 -14.98 -1.76
N THR A 75 -10.80 -15.41 -0.82
CA THR A 75 -9.85 -16.54 -0.96
C THR A 75 -10.42 -17.81 -0.37
#